data_AF-A0AAV2L153-F1
#
_entry.id   AF-A0AAV2L153-F1
#
_cell.length_a   1.000
_cell.length_b   1.000
_cell.length_c   1.000
_cell.angle_alpha   90.00
_cell.angle_beta   90.00
_cell.angle_gamma   90.00
#
_symmetry.space_group_name_H-M   'P 1'
#
loop_
_entity.id
_entity.type
_entity.pdbx_description
1 polymer ?
#
loop_
_entity_poly.entity_id
_entity_poly.type
_entity_poly.pdbx_seq_one_letter_code
_entity_poly.pdbx_strand_id
1 'polypeptide(L)'
;MICLEFKRIVGKDLQQEFYSALDDHRTRLMEIFKAKRGNVGEHLAQLLQQMQSLDPTEKRTVALRGLPHLLGDNPTEFFKSSSSRKSVSLRGQVPGPAEACCSEKVQMEKQINAEGAAFKRKAKSEEC
;
A
#
# COMPACT_ATOMS: atom_id res chain seq x y z
N MET A 1 15.27 -9.02 6.54
CA MET A 1 16.69 -9.39 6.38
C MET A 1 17.35 -8.71 5.18
N ILE A 2 16.73 -8.66 3.99
CA ILE A 2 17.38 -8.13 2.78
C ILE A 2 17.89 -6.67 2.91
N CYS A 3 17.14 -5.75 3.53
CA CYS A 3 17.58 -4.36 3.69
C CYS A 3 18.82 -4.22 4.58
N LEU A 4 18.93 -5.04 5.63
CA LEU A 4 20.07 -5.01 6.55
C LEU A 4 21.32 -5.61 5.89
N GLU A 5 21.17 -6.74 5.18
CA GLU A 5 22.28 -7.34 4.44
C GLU A 5 22.75 -6.42 3.30
N PHE A 6 21.83 -5.79 2.58
CA PHE A 6 22.18 -4.80 1.57
C PHE A 6 22.96 -3.64 2.19
N LYS A 7 22.50 -3.10 3.33
CA LYS A 7 23.19 -2.03 4.04
C LYS A 7 24.57 -2.44 4.52
N ARG A 8 24.73 -3.69 4.98
CA ARG A 8 26.04 -4.25 5.40
C ARG A 8 27.02 -4.36 4.23
N ILE A 9 26.55 -4.79 3.05
CA ILE A 9 27.40 -5.03 1.87
C ILE A 9 27.71 -3.71 1.12
N VAL A 10 26.71 -2.87 0.93
CA VAL A 10 26.78 -1.67 0.07
C VAL A 10 27.06 -0.40 0.87
N GLY A 11 26.89 -0.43 2.20
CA GLY A 11 27.02 0.75 3.07
C GLY A 11 25.87 1.76 2.94
N LYS A 12 24.82 1.43 2.18
CA LYS A 12 23.67 2.32 1.93
C LYS A 12 22.37 1.75 2.48
N ASP A 13 21.53 2.62 3.01
CA ASP A 13 20.19 2.25 3.46
C ASP A 13 19.23 2.21 2.28
N LEU A 14 18.95 1.00 1.77
CA LEU A 14 18.11 0.81 0.59
C LEU A 14 16.73 1.47 0.74
N GLN A 15 16.14 1.39 1.93
CA GLN A 15 14.80 1.91 2.17
C GLN A 15 14.81 3.44 2.15
N GLN A 16 15.80 4.05 2.80
CA GLN A 16 15.98 5.51 2.76
C GLN A 16 16.25 6.00 1.34
N GLU A 17 17.17 5.37 0.61
CA GLU A 17 17.52 5.75 -0.76
C GLU A 17 16.32 5.64 -1.69
N PHE A 18 15.54 4.56 -1.57
CA PHE A 18 14.33 4.37 -2.34
C PHE A 18 13.29 5.46 -2.09
N TYR A 19 13.02 5.79 -0.83
CA TYR A 19 12.05 6.84 -0.51
C TYR A 19 12.54 8.23 -0.90
N SER A 20 13.84 8.50 -0.80
CA SER A 20 14.41 9.75 -1.28
C SER A 20 14.19 9.91 -2.78
N ALA A 21 14.54 8.89 -3.58
CA ALA A 21 14.33 8.91 -5.02
C ALA A 21 12.84 9.01 -5.39
N LEU A 22 11.96 8.36 -4.62
CA LEU A 22 10.52 8.45 -4.82
C LEU A 22 10.00 9.87 -4.57
N ASP A 23 10.51 10.55 -3.54
CA ASP A 23 10.14 11.92 -3.22
C ASP A 23 10.64 12.90 -4.29
N ASP A 24 11.87 12.72 -4.78
CA ASP A 24 12.46 13.55 -5.84
C ASP A 24 11.66 13.47 -7.15
N HIS A 25 11.10 12.30 -7.46
CA HIS A 25 10.29 12.08 -8.66
C HIS A 25 8.78 12.26 -8.45
N ARG A 26 8.34 12.51 -7.21
CA ARG A 26 6.92 12.55 -6.85
C ARG A 26 6.15 13.56 -7.68
N THR A 27 6.63 14.81 -7.79
CA THR A 27 5.92 15.87 -8.50
C THR A 27 5.61 15.47 -9.94
N ARG A 28 6.60 14.89 -10.63
CA ARG A 28 6.45 14.41 -12.00
C ARG A 28 5.50 13.21 -12.11
N LEU A 29 5.54 12.29 -11.15
CA LEU A 29 4.56 11.19 -11.09
C LEU A 29 3.13 11.72 -10.94
N MET A 30 2.91 12.73 -10.09
CA MET A 30 1.59 13.32 -9.90
C MET A 30 1.07 14.02 -11.17
N GLU A 31 1.95 14.69 -11.91
CA GLU A 31 1.60 15.29 -13.21
C GLU A 31 1.19 14.21 -14.22
N ILE A 32 1.92 13.11 -14.29
CA ILE A 32 1.58 11.97 -15.15
C ILE A 32 0.22 11.38 -14.75
N PHE A 33 -0.04 11.23 -13.44
CA PHE A 33 -1.32 10.72 -12.95
C PHE A 33 -2.47 11.64 -13.35
N LYS A 34 -2.30 12.96 -13.22
CA LYS A 34 -3.29 13.97 -13.64
C LYS A 34 -3.50 14.02 -15.15
N ALA A 35 -2.48 13.69 -15.94
CA ALA A 35 -2.56 13.69 -17.40
C ALA A 35 -3.22 12.42 -17.98
N LYS A 36 -3.24 11.32 -17.23
CA LYS A 36 -3.87 10.07 -17.68
C LYS A 36 -5.39 10.26 -17.85
N ARG A 37 -5.97 9.54 -18.81
CA ARG A 37 -7.41 9.59 -19.16
C ARG A 37 -8.00 8.18 -19.19
N GLY A 38 -9.34 8.11 -19.33
CA GLY A 38 -10.10 6.86 -19.30
C GLY A 38 -10.16 6.24 -17.91
N ASN A 39 -10.57 4.97 -17.83
CA ASN A 39 -10.76 4.25 -16.57
C ASN A 39 -9.52 4.31 -15.63
N VAL A 40 -8.32 4.19 -16.20
CA VAL A 40 -7.08 4.31 -15.44
C VAL A 40 -6.91 5.74 -14.86
N GLY A 41 -7.24 6.76 -15.64
CA GLY A 41 -7.21 8.16 -15.19
C GLY A 41 -8.20 8.42 -14.05
N GLU A 42 -9.38 7.82 -14.08
CA GLU A 42 -10.38 7.93 -13.00
C GLU A 42 -9.87 7.32 -11.69
N HIS A 43 -9.28 6.11 -11.74
CA HIS A 43 -8.66 5.50 -10.56
C HIS A 43 -7.49 6.34 -10.02
N LEU A 44 -6.64 6.88 -10.89
CA LEU A 44 -5.55 7.76 -10.48
C LEU A 44 -6.07 9.07 -9.88
N ALA A 45 -7.16 9.63 -10.40
CA ALA A 45 -7.79 10.82 -9.83
C ALA A 45 -8.35 10.56 -8.42
N GLN A 46 -8.98 9.40 -8.19
CA GLN A 46 -9.45 8.99 -6.87
C GLN A 46 -8.29 8.89 -5.86
N LEU A 47 -7.16 8.30 -6.27
CA LEU A 47 -5.96 8.23 -5.43
C LEU A 47 -5.39 9.62 -5.11
N LEU A 48 -5.39 10.54 -6.08
CA LEU A 48 -4.94 11.91 -5.88
C LEU A 48 -5.85 12.70 -4.93
N GLN A 49 -7.16 12.45 -4.94
CA GLN A 49 -8.11 13.10 -4.01
C GLN A 49 -7.93 12.68 -2.55
N GLN A 50 -7.37 11.48 -2.30
CA GLN A 50 -7.04 11.01 -0.97
C GLN A 50 -5.80 11.73 -0.37
N MET A 51 -5.03 12.43 -1.20
CA MET A 51 -3.84 13.18 -0.81
C MET A 51 -4.20 14.58 -0.30
N GLN A 52 -4.90 14.67 0.84
CA GLN A 52 -5.21 15.97 1.45
C GLN A 52 -4.19 16.39 2.51
N SER A 53 -3.38 15.48 3.05
CA SER A 53 -2.45 15.82 4.11
C SER A 53 -1.04 16.19 3.62
N LEU A 54 -0.34 16.95 4.47
CA LEU A 54 1.04 17.35 4.26
C LEU A 54 2.02 16.19 4.47
N ASP A 55 1.58 15.07 5.04
CA ASP A 55 2.43 13.95 5.44
C ASP A 55 3.18 13.33 4.24
N PRO A 56 4.53 13.27 4.30
CA PRO A 56 5.31 12.60 3.26
C PRO A 56 4.95 11.12 3.10
N THR A 57 4.51 10.42 4.14
CA THR A 57 4.19 8.99 4.07
C THR A 57 2.94 8.73 3.24
N GLU A 58 1.89 9.53 3.41
CA GLU A 58 0.69 9.49 2.57
C GLU A 58 1.01 9.78 1.10
N LYS A 59 1.86 10.77 0.85
CA LYS A 59 2.27 11.13 -0.51
C LYS A 59 3.04 10.01 -1.21
N ARG A 60 3.96 9.34 -0.49
CA ARG A 60 4.64 8.13 -0.98
C ARG A 60 3.66 6.99 -1.22
N THR A 61 2.66 6.84 -0.35
CA THR A 61 1.61 5.82 -0.49
C THR A 61 0.80 6.00 -1.77
N VAL A 62 0.38 7.23 -2.09
CA VAL A 62 -0.36 7.50 -3.34
C VAL A 62 0.51 7.25 -4.56
N ALA A 63 1.78 7.70 -4.54
CA ALA A 63 2.72 7.41 -5.61
C ALA A 63 2.84 5.89 -5.85
N LEU A 64 3.09 5.11 -4.80
CA LEU A 64 3.20 3.65 -4.88
C LEU A 64 1.90 2.98 -5.37
N ARG A 65 0.73 3.41 -4.88
CA ARG A 65 -0.56 2.86 -5.31
C ARG A 65 -0.90 3.19 -6.76
N GLY A 66 -0.43 4.32 -7.27
CA GLY A 66 -0.67 4.73 -8.66
C GLY A 66 0.21 4.02 -9.68
N LEU A 67 1.40 3.54 -9.29
CA LEU A 67 2.36 2.89 -10.20
C LEU A 67 1.76 1.70 -10.98
N PRO A 68 1.10 0.71 -10.35
CA PRO A 68 0.53 -0.43 -11.07
C PRO A 68 -0.50 0.02 -12.12
N HIS A 69 -1.35 0.99 -11.76
CA HIS A 69 -2.37 1.53 -12.65
C HIS A 69 -1.75 2.24 -13.86
N LEU A 70 -0.69 3.02 -13.63
CA LEU A 70 0.01 3.73 -14.70
C LEU A 70 0.69 2.76 -15.68
N LEU A 71 1.30 1.69 -15.16
CA LEU A 71 2.04 0.68 -15.91
C LEU A 71 1.13 -0.37 -16.59
N GLY A 72 -0.15 -0.46 -16.18
CA GLY A 72 -1.09 -1.44 -16.70
C GLY A 72 -1.02 -2.80 -15.98
N ASP A 73 -0.42 -2.84 -14.79
CA ASP A 73 -0.30 -4.04 -13.97
C ASP A 73 -1.49 -4.21 -13.01
N ASN A 74 -1.62 -5.40 -12.44
CA ASN A 74 -2.62 -5.68 -11.41
C ASN A 74 -2.16 -5.10 -10.06
N PRO A 75 -2.90 -4.12 -9.47
CA PRO A 75 -2.48 -3.45 -8.23
C PRO A 75 -2.45 -4.38 -7.01
N THR A 76 -3.24 -5.46 -7.01
CA THR A 76 -3.29 -6.47 -5.93
C THR A 76 -2.11 -7.43 -5.98
N GLU A 77 -1.53 -7.65 -7.17
CA GLU A 77 -0.39 -8.54 -7.37
C GLU A 77 0.97 -7.81 -7.33
N PHE A 78 0.99 -6.51 -7.66
CA PHE A 78 2.21 -5.76 -7.93
C PHE A 78 3.22 -5.73 -6.78
N PHE A 79 2.75 -5.57 -5.53
CA PHE A 79 3.60 -5.52 -4.34
C PHE A 79 3.57 -6.80 -3.50
N LYS A 80 3.17 -7.95 -4.08
CA LYS A 80 3.12 -9.19 -3.31
C LYS A 80 4.51 -9.60 -2.82
N SER A 81 4.60 -9.80 -1.51
CA SER A 81 5.69 -10.53 -0.88
C SER A 81 5.72 -11.96 -1.43
N SER A 82 6.88 -12.44 -1.84
CA SER A 82 7.13 -13.84 -2.20
C SER A 82 7.08 -14.75 -0.96
N SER A 83 5.99 -14.71 -0.21
CA SER A 83 5.74 -15.62 0.91
C SER A 83 5.24 -16.99 0.45
N SER A 84 5.13 -17.25 -0.86
CA SER A 84 4.82 -18.59 -1.37
C SER A 84 6.08 -19.47 -1.36
N ARG A 85 6.54 -19.83 -0.16
CA ARG A 85 7.17 -21.13 0.01
C ARG A 85 6.02 -22.12 -0.20
N LYS A 86 5.86 -22.68 -1.40
CA LYS A 86 5.01 -23.88 -1.57
C LYS A 86 5.52 -24.87 -0.54
N SER A 87 4.70 -25.16 0.46
CA SER A 87 5.03 -26.13 1.49
C SER A 87 5.19 -27.50 0.82
N VAL A 88 6.43 -27.91 0.57
CA VAL A 88 6.75 -29.33 0.69
C VAL A 88 6.54 -29.64 2.17
N SER A 89 5.41 -30.29 2.46
CA SER A 89 5.05 -30.73 3.79
C SER A 89 6.06 -31.78 4.26
N LEU A 90 7.03 -31.37 5.09
CA LEU A 90 7.72 -32.26 6.00
C LEU A 90 7.93 -31.53 7.34
N ARG A 91 7.02 -31.85 8.26
CA ARG A 91 7.18 -32.04 9.72
C ARG A 91 8.22 -31.22 10.48
N GLY A 92 7.75 -30.55 11.54
CA GLY A 92 8.56 -30.25 12.72
C GLY A 92 8.31 -28.85 13.29
N GLN A 93 7.90 -28.79 14.55
CA GLN A 93 7.33 -27.65 15.26
C GLN A 93 8.38 -26.94 16.12
N VAL A 94 8.41 -25.59 16.12
CA VAL A 94 8.60 -24.72 17.32
C VAL A 94 8.08 -23.30 16.99
N PRO A 95 7.20 -22.67 17.80
CA PRO A 95 6.84 -21.26 17.63
C PRO A 95 7.95 -20.35 18.20
N GLY A 96 8.57 -19.53 17.34
CA GLY A 96 9.48 -18.45 17.73
C GLY A 96 8.75 -17.09 17.81
N PRO A 97 9.33 -16.08 18.48
CA PRO A 97 8.62 -14.85 18.87
C PRO A 97 8.46 -13.91 17.68
N ALA A 98 7.43 -14.14 16.86
CA ALA A 98 6.99 -13.24 15.80
C ALA A 98 5.56 -12.71 16.02
N GLU A 99 4.99 -12.94 17.20
CA GLU A 99 3.62 -12.58 17.58
C GLU A 99 3.48 -11.10 18.03
N ALA A 100 4.39 -10.22 17.64
CA ALA A 100 4.31 -8.79 17.99
C ALA A 100 3.92 -7.88 16.81
N CYS A 101 3.98 -8.36 15.56
CA CYS A 101 3.71 -7.50 14.39
C CYS A 101 2.31 -7.71 13.78
N CYS A 102 1.58 -8.77 14.15
CA CYS A 102 0.25 -9.06 13.60
C CYS A 102 -0.91 -8.34 14.29
N SER A 103 -0.71 -7.80 15.49
CA SER A 103 -1.81 -7.17 16.26
C SER A 103 -2.32 -5.86 15.65
N GLU A 104 -1.54 -5.20 14.79
CA GLU A 104 -1.95 -3.93 14.18
C GLU A 104 -2.84 -4.11 12.94
N LYS A 105 -2.79 -5.28 12.28
CA LYS A 105 -3.64 -5.57 11.11
C LYS A 105 -5.09 -5.90 11.48
N VAL A 106 -5.30 -6.61 12.59
CA VAL A 106 -6.65 -6.99 13.06
C VAL A 106 -7.44 -5.77 13.57
N GLN A 107 -6.73 -4.76 14.10
CA GLN A 107 -7.34 -3.53 14.60
C GLN A 107 -7.88 -2.66 13.45
N MET A 108 -7.16 -2.60 12.33
CA MET A 108 -7.53 -1.77 11.18
C MET A 108 -8.75 -2.33 10.43
N GLU A 109 -8.85 -3.65 10.24
CA GLU A 109 -10.01 -4.26 9.54
C GLU A 109 -11.34 -4.12 10.31
N LYS A 110 -11.31 -4.03 11.65
CA LYS A 110 -12.51 -3.79 12.46
C LYS A 110 -13.09 -2.38 12.28
N GLN A 111 -12.24 -1.38 12.06
CA GLN A 111 -12.68 0.02 11.92
C GLN A 111 -13.46 0.23 10.60
N ILE A 112 -13.00 -0.41 9.51
CA ILE A 112 -13.58 -0.25 8.16
C ILE A 112 -14.98 -0.89 8.09
N ASN A 113 -15.19 -2.01 8.78
CA ASN A 113 -16.48 -2.70 8.79
C ASN A 113 -17.54 -1.97 9.64
N ALA A 114 -17.12 -1.30 10.74
CA ALA A 114 -18.02 -0.53 11.59
C ALA A 114 -18.57 0.74 10.91
N GLU A 115 -17.72 1.44 10.14
CA GLU A 115 -18.12 2.66 9.42
C GLU A 115 -19.02 2.36 8.21
N GLY A 116 -18.77 1.25 7.49
CA GLY A 116 -19.63 0.79 6.41
C GLY A 116 -21.06 0.43 6.86
N ALA A 117 -21.22 -0.12 8.07
CA ALA A 117 -22.51 -0.47 8.63
C ALA A 117 -23.33 0.74 9.16
N ALA A 118 -22.66 1.87 9.45
CA ALA A 118 -23.32 3.11 9.87
C ALA A 118 -23.87 3.90 8.66
N PHE A 119 -23.12 3.93 7.55
CA PHE A 119 -23.56 4.60 6.32
C PHE A 119 -24.81 3.95 5.72
N LYS A 120 -24.90 2.61 5.75
CA LYS A 120 -26.04 1.86 5.20
C LYS A 120 -27.35 2.00 5.98
N ARG A 121 -27.30 2.47 7.23
CA ARG A 121 -28.50 2.73 8.05
C ARG A 121 -29.10 4.12 7.84
N LYS A 122 -28.32 5.08 7.34
CA LYS A 122 -28.80 6.45 7.07
C LYS A 122 -29.54 6.56 5.73
N ALA A 123 -29.19 5.74 4.75
CA ALA A 123 -29.82 5.72 3.43
C ALA A 123 -31.21 5.03 3.37
N LYS A 124 -31.72 4.47 4.48
CA LYS A 124 -33.03 3.80 4.53
C LYS A 124 -34.12 4.61 5.26
N SER A 125 -33.83 5.85 5.65
CA SER A 125 -34.78 6.72 6.36
C SER A 125 -35.25 7.95 5.57
N GLU A 126 -34.86 8.09 4.30
CA GLU A 126 -35.34 9.18 3.42
C GLU A 126 -36.22 8.66 2.26
N GLU A 127 -36.72 7.43 2.37
CA GLU A 127 -37.78 6.90 1.50
C GLU A 127 -38.96 6.43 2.38
N CYS A 128 -39.64 7.40 3.01
CA CYS A 128 -41.05 7.33 3.39
C CYS A 128 -41.60 8.73 3.67
#